data_AF-A0A535AK13-F1
#
_entry.id   AF-A0A535AK13-F1
#
_cell.length_a   1.000
_cell.length_b   1.000
_cell.length_c   1.000
_cell.angle_alpha   90.00
_cell.angle_beta   90.00
_cell.angle_gamma   90.00
#
_symmetry.space_group_name_H-M   'P 1'
#
loop_
_entity.id
_entity.type
_entity.pdbx_description
1 polymer ?
#
loop_
_entity_poly.entity_id
_entity_poly.type
_entity_poly.pdbx_seq_one_letter_code
_entity_poly.pdbx_strand_id
1 'polypeptide(L)'
;MVQRRGIAILLAVAACGCGMTSRMHRAEPKPGGPSAEEPVFLRSGDLKWKPIIPDLGSRSPEIAILHVDQATQATQLMIRTPAAIHVRKHWHTANETHTLVRGTAVLECDGKRAELGPGSFNFMPAK
;
A
#
# COMPACT_ATOMS: atom_id res chain seq x y z
N MET A 1 2.55 -94.21 19.93
CA MET A 1 2.35 -95.00 18.69
C MET A 1 0.84 -94.90 18.41
N VAL A 2 0.32 -94.00 17.56
CA VAL A 2 0.35 -93.82 16.09
C VAL A 2 -0.22 -92.39 15.86
N GLN A 3 0.43 -91.37 15.30
CA GLN A 3 0.91 -91.07 13.95
C GLN A 3 -0.16 -90.80 12.86
N ARG A 4 -0.33 -89.48 12.55
CA ARG A 4 -0.58 -88.83 11.23
C ARG A 4 -1.98 -89.02 10.59
N ARG A 5 -2.61 -88.10 9.85
CA ARG A 5 -2.21 -86.92 9.04
C ARG A 5 -3.39 -85.93 8.94
N GLY A 6 -3.11 -84.66 8.63
CA GLY A 6 -4.13 -83.73 8.11
C GLY A 6 -3.58 -82.31 7.96
N ILE A 7 -2.98 -82.02 6.81
CA ILE A 7 -2.55 -80.68 6.40
C ILE A 7 -3.80 -79.90 5.98
N ALA A 8 -4.01 -78.71 6.55
CA ALA A 8 -4.82 -77.67 5.95
C ALA A 8 -4.11 -76.33 6.14
N ILE A 9 -3.49 -75.86 5.06
CA ILE A 9 -2.90 -74.54 4.95
C ILE A 9 -4.05 -73.57 4.68
N LEU A 10 -4.31 -72.65 5.62
CA LEU A 10 -5.13 -71.46 5.38
C LEU A 10 -4.25 -70.24 5.57
N LEU A 11 -3.87 -69.65 4.43
CA LEU A 11 -3.21 -68.35 4.33
C LEU A 11 -4.20 -67.26 4.73
N ALA A 12 -4.02 -66.66 5.90
CA ALA A 12 -4.67 -65.41 6.26
C ALA A 12 -3.63 -64.27 6.19
N VAL A 13 -3.63 -63.56 5.07
CA VAL A 13 -2.89 -62.31 4.89
C VAL A 13 -3.64 -61.24 5.69
N ALA A 14 -3.18 -60.94 6.91
CA ALA A 14 -3.64 -59.77 7.64
C ALA A 14 -2.78 -58.57 7.20
N ALA A 15 -3.35 -57.75 6.31
CA ALA A 15 -2.73 -56.57 5.76
C ALA A 15 -2.39 -55.55 6.86
N CYS A 16 -1.13 -55.12 6.84
CA CYS A 16 -0.60 -54.00 7.61
C CYS A 16 -1.30 -52.71 7.15
N GLY A 17 -1.94 -52.00 8.07
CA GLY A 17 -2.72 -50.80 7.78
C GLY A 17 -2.68 -49.79 8.92
N CYS A 18 -1.51 -49.53 9.51
CA CYS A 18 -1.31 -48.34 10.34
C CYS A 18 -1.25 -47.09 9.44
N GLY A 19 -2.39 -46.68 8.91
CA GLY A 19 -2.56 -45.37 8.27
C GLY A 19 -2.82 -44.33 9.35
N MET A 20 -1.76 -43.70 9.88
CA MET A 20 -1.88 -42.49 10.69
C MET A 20 -2.53 -41.41 9.82
N THR A 21 -3.79 -41.09 10.07
CA THR A 21 -4.42 -39.93 9.46
C THR A 21 -3.87 -38.69 10.16
N SER A 22 -2.75 -38.18 9.65
CA SER A 22 -2.31 -36.81 9.93
C SER A 22 -3.43 -35.88 9.45
N ARG A 23 -4.31 -35.48 10.37
CA ARG A 23 -5.16 -34.30 10.19
C ARG A 23 -4.20 -33.12 10.05
N MET A 24 -3.80 -32.81 8.83
CA MET A 24 -3.31 -31.47 8.52
C MET A 24 -4.42 -30.52 8.99
N HIS A 25 -4.17 -29.83 10.11
CA HIS A 25 -4.88 -28.59 10.38
C HIS A 25 -4.54 -27.69 9.21
N ARG A 26 -5.44 -27.64 8.23
CA ARG A 26 -5.50 -26.54 7.29
C ARG A 26 -5.79 -25.33 8.16
N ALA A 27 -4.77 -24.54 8.44
CA ALA A 27 -4.99 -23.21 8.97
C ALA A 27 -5.97 -22.53 8.03
N GLU A 28 -7.16 -22.20 8.54
CA GLU A 28 -8.10 -21.37 7.82
C GLU A 28 -7.36 -20.07 7.46
N PRO A 29 -7.46 -19.59 6.21
CA PRO A 29 -6.99 -18.26 5.91
C PRO A 29 -7.79 -17.33 6.81
N LYS A 30 -7.11 -16.59 7.70
CA LYS A 30 -7.70 -15.42 8.35
C LYS A 30 -8.30 -14.58 7.22
N PRO A 31 -9.60 -14.23 7.25
CA PRO A 31 -10.13 -13.27 6.31
C PRO A 31 -9.39 -11.96 6.59
N GLY A 32 -8.43 -11.61 5.74
CA GLY A 32 -7.94 -10.25 5.61
C GLY A 32 -9.06 -9.44 4.96
N GLY A 33 -10.12 -9.15 5.70
CA GLY A 33 -11.02 -8.08 5.34
C GLY A 33 -10.23 -6.77 5.29
N PRO A 34 -10.65 -5.78 4.50
CA PRO A 34 -10.01 -4.46 4.52
C PRO A 34 -9.96 -4.01 5.98
N SER A 35 -8.76 -3.72 6.48
CA SER A 35 -8.59 -2.99 7.73
C SER A 35 -9.45 -1.74 7.59
N ALA A 36 -10.56 -1.66 8.31
CA ALA A 36 -11.39 -0.47 8.29
C ALA A 36 -10.50 0.68 8.74
N GLU A 37 -10.23 1.63 7.85
CA GLU A 37 -9.36 2.76 8.17
C GLU A 37 -9.95 3.54 9.35
N GLU A 38 -9.11 3.89 10.32
CA GLU A 38 -9.52 4.71 11.45
C GLU A 38 -9.61 6.19 11.02
N PRO A 39 -10.56 6.97 11.55
CA PRO A 39 -10.63 8.40 11.27
C PRO A 39 -9.37 9.14 11.71
N VAL A 40 -8.83 9.99 10.83
CA VAL A 40 -7.65 10.82 11.10
C VAL A 40 -8.03 12.29 11.18
N PHE A 41 -7.64 12.96 12.27
CA PHE A 41 -7.82 14.40 12.48
C PHE A 41 -6.47 15.07 12.73
N LEU A 42 -6.01 15.89 11.78
CA LEU A 42 -4.73 16.62 11.89
C LEU A 42 -5.00 18.12 11.94
N ARG A 43 -4.44 18.81 12.94
CA ARG A 43 -4.37 20.29 12.92
C ARG A 43 -3.08 20.72 12.21
N SER A 44 -3.05 21.95 11.74
CA SER A 44 -1.88 22.51 11.04
C SER A 44 -0.57 22.41 11.84
N GLY A 45 -0.63 22.56 13.17
CA GLY A 45 0.52 22.42 14.07
C GLY A 45 0.99 20.98 14.29
N ASP A 46 0.14 19.99 13.97
CA ASP A 46 0.46 18.57 14.14
C ASP A 46 1.24 18.01 12.94
N LEU A 47 1.21 18.72 11.80
CA LEU A 47 1.82 18.31 10.55
C LEU A 47 3.33 18.15 10.67
N LYS A 48 3.82 16.97 10.28
CA LYS A 48 5.25 16.63 10.30
C LYS A 48 5.87 16.95 8.96
N TRP A 49 6.47 18.13 8.87
CA TRP A 49 7.17 18.61 7.70
C TRP A 49 8.56 17.99 7.57
N LYS A 50 8.91 17.56 6.37
CA LYS A 50 10.25 17.06 6.02
C LYS A 50 10.76 17.77 4.78
N PRO A 51 12.06 18.10 4.69
CA PRO A 51 12.62 18.66 3.48
C PRO A 51 12.57 17.64 2.34
N ILE A 52 12.15 18.08 1.16
CA ILE A 52 12.14 17.26 -0.07
C ILE A 52 13.55 17.24 -0.68
N ILE A 53 14.28 18.36 -0.58
CA ILE A 53 15.66 18.50 -1.09
C ILE A 53 16.56 19.01 0.05
N PRO A 54 17.06 18.12 0.93
CA PRO A 54 17.75 18.51 2.17
C PRO A 54 18.92 19.48 1.96
N ASP A 55 19.68 19.32 0.87
CA ASP A 55 20.85 20.14 0.55
C ASP A 55 20.54 21.64 0.33
N LEU A 56 19.27 21.99 0.10
CA LEU A 56 18.83 23.39 -0.02
C LEU A 56 18.61 24.08 1.33
N GLY A 57 18.74 23.37 2.44
CA GLY A 57 18.58 23.91 3.79
C GLY A 57 17.21 24.58 3.98
N SER A 58 17.20 25.81 4.51
CA SER A 58 15.96 26.57 4.75
C SER A 58 15.18 26.96 3.48
N ARG A 59 15.78 26.82 2.30
CA ARG A 59 15.10 27.05 1.01
C ARG A 59 14.49 25.78 0.43
N SER A 60 14.69 24.63 1.08
CA SER A 60 14.12 23.37 0.63
C SER A 60 12.60 23.44 0.67
N PRO A 61 11.89 23.01 -0.39
CA PRO A 61 10.47 22.73 -0.25
C PRO A 61 10.27 21.58 0.73
N GLU A 62 9.16 21.62 1.46
CA GLU A 62 8.86 20.65 2.50
C GLU A 62 7.54 19.94 2.20
N ILE A 63 7.47 18.68 2.60
CA ILE A 63 6.30 17.82 2.46
C ILE A 63 5.81 17.36 3.83
N ALA A 64 4.50 17.29 4.01
CA ALA A 64 3.84 16.62 5.12
C ALA A 64 2.82 15.62 4.57
N ILE A 65 2.96 14.35 4.93
CA ILE A 65 1.98 13.32 4.57
C ILE A 65 0.81 13.39 5.56
N LEU A 66 -0.41 13.46 5.03
CA LEU A 66 -1.64 13.53 5.82
C LEU A 66 -2.27 12.16 6.00
N HIS A 67 -2.37 11.42 4.89
CA HIS A 67 -2.98 10.10 4.84
C HIS A 67 -2.41 9.30 3.65
N VAL A 68 -2.30 7.98 3.81
CA VAL A 68 -1.95 7.06 2.73
C VAL A 68 -2.96 5.93 2.77
N ASP A 69 -3.78 5.85 1.73
CA ASP A 69 -4.68 4.71 1.53
C ASP A 69 -3.82 3.45 1.31
N GLN A 70 -3.98 2.45 2.17
CA GLN A 70 -3.08 1.28 2.14
C GLN A 70 -3.35 0.35 0.95
N ALA A 71 -4.55 0.36 0.40
CA ALA A 71 -4.92 -0.51 -0.71
C ALA A 71 -4.43 0.04 -2.06
N THR A 72 -4.58 1.34 -2.27
CA THR A 72 -4.29 2.03 -3.53
C THR A 72 -2.96 2.79 -3.52
N GLN A 73 -2.40 3.04 -2.33
CA GLN A 73 -1.27 3.94 -2.10
C GLN A 73 -1.55 5.40 -2.49
N ALA A 74 -2.83 5.76 -2.69
CA ALA A 74 -3.23 7.14 -2.89
C ALA A 74 -2.83 7.96 -1.66
N THR A 75 -2.03 8.99 -1.91
CA THR A 75 -1.41 9.78 -0.84
C THR A 75 -2.00 11.17 -0.82
N GLN A 76 -2.50 11.57 0.34
CA GLN A 76 -2.88 12.94 0.63
C GLN A 76 -1.72 13.60 1.36
N LEU A 77 -1.28 14.75 0.87
CA LEU A 77 -0.09 15.44 1.37
C LEU A 77 -0.29 16.95 1.27
N MET A 78 0.53 17.68 2.03
CA MET A 78 0.74 19.10 1.82
C MET A 78 2.18 19.35 1.38
N ILE A 79 2.35 20.32 0.50
CA ILE A 79 3.66 20.86 0.12
C ILE A 79 3.68 22.33 0.48
N ARG A 80 4.81 22.81 1.00
CA ARG A 80 5.10 24.24 1.15
C ARG A 80 6.47 24.55 0.55
N THR A 81 6.57 25.70 -0.08
CA THR A 81 7.77 26.11 -0.81
C THR A 81 8.25 27.46 -0.26
N PRO A 82 9.25 27.49 0.64
CA PRO A 82 9.71 28.74 1.27
C PRO A 82 10.43 29.67 0.29
N ALA A 83 10.86 29.16 -0.86
CA ALA A 83 11.37 29.90 -2.00
C ALA A 83 10.70 29.41 -3.28
N ALA A 84 10.77 30.20 -4.35
CA ALA A 84 10.30 29.77 -5.66
C ALA A 84 11.09 28.53 -6.12
N ILE A 85 10.36 27.51 -6.54
CA ILE A 85 10.93 26.28 -7.10
C ILE A 85 10.34 26.03 -8.48
N HIS A 86 11.13 25.40 -9.34
CA HIS A 86 10.66 24.88 -10.62
C HIS A 86 10.67 23.36 -10.58
N VAL A 87 9.47 22.77 -10.52
CA VAL A 87 9.31 21.32 -10.65
C VAL A 87 9.49 20.97 -12.13
N ARG A 88 10.51 20.17 -12.44
CA ARG A 88 10.77 19.74 -13.82
C ARG A 88 9.62 18.89 -14.34
N LYS A 89 9.43 18.91 -15.66
CA LYS A 89 8.53 17.97 -16.34
C LYS A 89 8.88 16.54 -15.92
N HIS A 90 7.87 15.81 -15.50
CA HIS A 90 7.97 14.42 -15.09
C HIS A 90 6.70 13.67 -15.52
N TRP A 91 6.71 12.36 -15.27
CA TRP A 91 5.64 11.46 -15.66
C TRP A 91 4.75 11.11 -14.47
N HIS A 92 3.44 11.08 -14.70
CA HIS A 92 2.46 10.73 -13.69
C HIS A 92 1.96 9.31 -13.95
N THR A 93 2.36 8.35 -13.12
CA THR A 93 1.79 6.98 -13.18
C THR A 93 0.40 6.89 -12.53
N ALA A 94 -0.03 7.94 -11.83
CA ALA A 94 -1.33 8.11 -11.20
C ALA A 94 -1.82 9.55 -11.36
N ASN A 95 -3.13 9.78 -11.26
CA ASN A 95 -3.67 11.13 -11.32
C ASN A 95 -3.17 11.97 -10.12
N GLU A 96 -2.91 13.25 -10.36
CA GLU A 96 -2.53 14.21 -9.32
C GLU A 96 -3.51 15.38 -9.33
N THR A 97 -3.82 15.90 -8.15
CA THR A 97 -4.61 17.13 -8.00
C THR A 97 -3.95 18.06 -7.03
N HIS A 98 -4.08 19.37 -7.25
CA HIS A 98 -3.65 20.37 -6.29
C HIS A 98 -4.79 21.30 -5.96
N THR A 99 -4.90 21.65 -4.68
CA THR A 99 -5.67 22.80 -4.21
C THR A 99 -4.70 23.79 -3.61
N LEU A 100 -4.67 25.01 -4.11
CA LEU A 100 -3.76 26.04 -3.60
C LEU A 100 -4.35 26.65 -2.32
N VAL A 101 -3.69 26.40 -1.19
CA VAL A 101 -4.13 26.94 0.11
C VAL A 101 -3.65 28.38 0.31
N ARG A 102 -2.40 28.68 -0.08
CA ARG A 102 -1.76 30.00 0.01
C ARG A 102 -0.72 30.17 -1.10
N GLY A 103 -0.39 31.42 -1.41
CA GLY A 103 0.59 31.76 -2.46
C GLY A 103 0.03 31.58 -3.87
N THR A 104 0.93 31.51 -4.85
CA THR A 104 0.60 31.27 -6.26
C THR A 104 1.48 30.17 -6.84
N ALA A 105 0.97 29.48 -7.86
CA ALA A 105 1.73 28.49 -8.62
C ALA A 105 1.37 28.58 -10.09
N VAL A 106 2.36 28.38 -10.96
CA VAL A 106 2.13 28.18 -12.40
C VAL A 106 2.24 26.70 -12.68
N LEU A 107 1.14 26.09 -13.12
CA LEU A 107 1.06 24.67 -13.42
C LEU A 107 0.85 24.47 -14.92
N GLU A 108 1.52 23.45 -15.47
CA GLU A 108 1.41 23.07 -16.87
C GLU A 108 1.31 21.55 -17.01
N CYS A 109 0.32 21.10 -17.79
CA CYS A 109 0.18 19.70 -18.18
C CYS A 109 -0.34 19.65 -19.62
N ASP A 110 0.31 18.88 -20.49
CA ASP A 110 -0.09 18.71 -21.90
C ASP A 110 -0.36 20.02 -22.67
N GLY A 111 0.50 21.01 -22.47
CA GLY A 111 0.36 22.33 -23.12
C GLY A 111 -0.76 23.21 -22.54
N LYS A 112 -1.52 22.72 -21.55
CA LYS A 112 -2.44 23.56 -20.77
C LYS A 112 -1.67 24.15 -19.60
N ARG A 113 -1.51 25.47 -19.62
CA ARG A 113 -0.78 26.24 -18.59
C ARG A 113 -1.71 27.26 -17.93
N ALA A 114 -1.65 27.34 -16.60
CA ALA A 114 -2.40 28.33 -15.84
C ALA A 114 -1.61 28.79 -14.61
N GLU A 115 -1.77 30.08 -14.26
CA GLU A 115 -1.38 30.60 -12.95
C GLU A 115 -2.57 30.48 -12.01
N LEU A 116 -2.35 29.89 -10.84
CA LEU A 116 -3.37 29.58 -9.84
C LEU A 116 -3.03 30.27 -8.52
N GLY A 117 -4.05 30.83 -7.86
CA GLY A 117 -3.96 31.46 -6.55
C GLY A 117 -4.76 30.71 -5.48
N PRO A 118 -4.90 31.26 -4.26
CA PRO A 118 -5.60 30.60 -3.16
C PRO A 118 -7.04 30.20 -3.53
N GLY A 119 -7.47 29.01 -3.12
CA GLY A 119 -8.78 28.43 -3.45
C GLY A 119 -8.88 27.82 -4.85
N SER A 120 -7.84 27.91 -5.68
CA SER A 120 -7.83 27.32 -7.01
C SER A 120 -7.52 25.82 -6.98
N PHE A 121 -7.97 25.10 -8.00
CA PHE A 121 -7.80 23.66 -8.17
C PHE A 121 -7.20 23.32 -9.54
N ASN A 122 -6.44 22.23 -9.62
CA ASN A 122 -6.14 21.57 -10.89
C ASN A 122 -6.18 20.04 -10.77
N PHE A 123 -6.38 19.38 -11.91
CA PHE A 123 -6.27 17.93 -12.09
C PHE A 123 -5.26 17.65 -13.21
N MET A 124 -4.30 16.77 -12.94
CA MET A 124 -3.31 16.26 -13.88
C MET A 124 -3.55 14.75 -14.05
N PRO A 125 -3.90 14.28 -15.26
CA PRO A 125 -4.15 12.87 -15.48
C PRO A 125 -2.85 12.05 -15.44
N ALA A 126 -2.97 10.80 -15.00
CA ALA A 126 -1.97 9.78 -15.23
C ALA A 126 -1.73 9.63 -16.74
N LYS A 127 -0.50 9.31 -17.11
CA LYS A 127 -0.19 8.88 -18.46
C LYS A 127 0.71 7.66 -18.42
#